data_AF-A0A7C2QFW3-F1
#
_entry.id   AF-A0A7C2QFW3-F1
#
_cell.length_a   1.000
_cell.length_b   1.000
_cell.length_c   1.000
_cell.angle_alpha   90.00
_cell.angle_beta   90.00
_cell.angle_gamma   90.00
#
_symmetry.space_group_name_H-M   'P 1'
#
loop_
_entity.id
_entity.type
_entity.pdbx_description
1 polymer ?
#
loop_
_entity_poly.entity_id
_entity_poly.type
_entity_poly.pdbx_seq_one_letter_code
_entity_poly.pdbx_strand_id
1 'polypeptide(L)'
;MKIFSKQKDTLDILAFPSEVVVEKGQYLMVNEGDKFMLVQVIDVSYADIPGILEDMLREVSLEIVNHENIFDPFGTGSLTMMIKEARIVRCKIRCIVEGNRIVYNSSWLPSRFRSNISAAGADLLRSVMKLTGKRKIHIGTIGGEDFWVDAESFDGRLTIITGKKETGKSHIMKLISTTLVEYGALVIVFDINGEYVNLNRKVDGSRSSIALRHEVLEPGKNFKVRTEDVGLRTFMDILIHVYDTPSSSSREFFRIWNVVKKNKGNVTLKDLIEVIQKTQLHESVKEALMSRLMAIEATGIITDYDECVTSFEDVVKCIGGKMLVVNLRDLLPSTRRMVVEYLLSKLTELLQARRLPPLFLVAEEAHLYLRDTYWDDIVTRMRHLGLSPIFVTNQPDSIPETIYRQADNIILFNFTNEADLEAIAKTSRIDSESVKTIAASLPPRYCLLIGYLVRDIPIVVKVREIDVETMGKTRLFFELSDRQLHIPKVTKEQIA
;
A
#
# COMPACT_ATOMS: atom_id res chain seq x y z
N MET A 1 7.28 5.81 -35.22
CA MET A 1 6.58 6.87 -34.50
C MET A 1 7.24 8.19 -34.84
N LYS A 2 6.48 9.30 -34.90
CA LYS A 2 7.02 10.65 -35.14
C LYS A 2 6.38 11.66 -34.20
N ILE A 3 7.14 12.71 -33.84
CA ILE A 3 6.61 13.78 -32.99
C ILE A 3 5.60 14.60 -33.80
N PHE A 4 4.36 14.65 -33.33
CA PHE A 4 3.29 15.43 -33.92
C PHE A 4 3.25 16.84 -33.34
N SER A 5 3.18 16.95 -32.02
CA SER A 5 2.96 18.22 -31.31
C SER A 5 3.61 18.21 -29.92
N LYS A 6 3.89 19.40 -29.37
CA LYS A 6 4.35 19.58 -27.99
C LYS A 6 3.59 20.75 -27.37
N GLN A 7 2.93 20.51 -26.24
CA GLN A 7 2.16 21.52 -25.51
C GLN A 7 2.56 21.49 -24.03
N LYS A 8 3.09 22.60 -23.48
CA LYS A 8 3.61 22.64 -22.10
C LYS A 8 4.58 21.48 -21.81
N ASP A 9 4.15 20.50 -21.01
CA ASP A 9 4.89 19.31 -20.59
C ASP A 9 4.33 18.01 -21.21
N THR A 10 3.46 18.11 -22.21
CA THR A 10 2.94 16.99 -23.00
C THR A 10 3.54 16.98 -24.41
N LEU A 11 3.74 15.76 -24.93
CA LEU A 11 4.27 15.47 -26.26
C LEU A 11 3.30 14.49 -26.93
N ASP A 12 2.73 14.89 -28.06
CA ASP A 12 1.89 14.01 -28.88
C ASP A 12 2.77 13.35 -29.94
N ILE A 13 2.70 12.03 -30.01
CA ILE A 13 3.45 11.20 -30.95
C ILE A 13 2.45 10.55 -31.90
N LEU A 14 2.66 10.71 -33.20
CA LEU A 14 1.93 10.00 -34.24
C LEU A 14 2.54 8.60 -34.40
N ALA A 15 1.70 7.58 -34.29
CA ALA A 15 2.08 6.17 -34.43
C ALA A 15 1.21 5.49 -35.50
N PHE A 16 1.85 4.90 -36.51
CA PHE A 16 1.14 4.14 -37.53
C PHE A 16 0.74 2.74 -37.02
N PRO A 17 -0.21 2.05 -37.68
CA PRO A 17 -0.68 0.71 -37.26
C PRO A 17 0.42 -0.35 -37.26
N SER A 18 1.37 -0.24 -38.19
CA SER A 18 2.53 -1.14 -38.31
C SER A 18 3.55 -1.00 -37.17
N GLU A 19 3.38 -0.01 -36.30
CA GLU A 19 4.29 0.27 -35.20
C GLU A 19 3.86 -0.42 -33.91
N VAL A 20 4.85 -0.75 -33.07
CA VAL A 20 4.67 -1.48 -31.81
C VAL A 20 3.55 -0.84 -30.97
N VAL A 21 2.65 -1.70 -30.47
CA VAL A 21 1.57 -1.28 -29.57
C VAL A 21 2.17 -0.73 -28.28
N VAL A 22 1.74 0.48 -27.92
CA VAL A 22 2.20 1.18 -26.73
C VAL A 22 1.09 1.15 -25.69
N GLU A 23 1.44 0.81 -24.46
CA GLU A 23 0.50 0.75 -23.34
C GLU A 23 0.56 2.01 -22.46
N LYS A 24 -0.55 2.34 -21.80
CA LYS A 24 -0.58 3.44 -20.82
C LYS A 24 0.40 3.16 -19.68
N GLY A 25 1.15 4.18 -19.28
CA GLY A 25 2.18 4.10 -18.26
C GLY A 25 3.56 3.66 -18.77
N GLN A 26 3.65 3.14 -19.99
CA GLN A 26 4.92 2.77 -20.62
C GLN A 26 5.77 4.01 -20.89
N TYR A 27 7.09 3.84 -20.81
CA TYR A 27 8.05 4.89 -21.15
C TYR A 27 8.56 4.74 -22.58
N LEU A 28 8.67 5.88 -23.26
CA LEU A 28 9.32 6.02 -24.55
C LEU A 28 10.54 6.94 -24.39
N MET A 29 11.59 6.62 -25.13
CA MET A 29 12.77 7.43 -25.28
C MET A 29 12.75 8.10 -26.64
N VAL A 30 12.81 9.43 -26.66
CA VAL A 30 12.95 10.25 -27.87
C VAL A 30 14.39 10.73 -27.95
N ASN A 31 15.18 10.12 -28.83
CA ASN A 31 16.63 10.34 -28.94
C ASN A 31 16.98 11.23 -30.15
N GLU A 32 17.89 12.19 -29.95
CA GLU A 32 18.55 12.95 -31.00
C GLU A 32 19.99 13.30 -30.57
N GLY A 33 20.98 12.69 -31.24
CA GLY A 33 22.39 12.85 -30.90
C GLY A 33 22.73 12.24 -29.55
N ASP A 34 23.38 13.02 -28.68
CA ASP A 34 23.80 12.61 -27.33
C ASP A 34 22.76 12.91 -26.24
N LYS A 35 21.56 13.36 -26.65
CA LYS A 35 20.47 13.75 -25.75
C LYS A 35 19.24 12.89 -26.00
N PHE A 36 18.58 12.50 -24.93
CA PHE A 36 17.26 11.88 -25.05
C PHE A 36 16.25 12.49 -24.09
N MET A 37 15.00 12.54 -24.54
CA MET A 37 13.85 12.92 -23.72
C MET A 37 13.13 11.65 -23.30
N LEU A 38 12.91 11.51 -21.99
CA LEU A 38 12.13 10.44 -21.41
C LEU A 38 10.68 10.90 -21.26
N VAL A 39 9.78 10.22 -21.97
CA VAL A 39 8.34 10.54 -21.96
C VAL A 39 7.53 9.33 -21.53
N GLN A 40 6.47 9.56 -20.76
CA GLN A 40 5.58 8.52 -20.27
C GLN A 40 4.23 8.61 -20.98
N VAL A 41 3.73 7.49 -21.47
CA VAL A 41 2.45 7.42 -22.19
C VAL A 41 1.32 7.59 -21.18
N ILE A 42 0.49 8.61 -21.37
CA ILE A 42 -0.68 8.86 -20.51
C ILE A 42 -1.97 8.46 -21.22
N ASP A 43 -2.03 8.59 -22.55
CA ASP A 43 -3.20 8.22 -23.33
C ASP A 43 -2.84 7.77 -24.74
N VAL A 44 -3.70 6.94 -25.33
CA VAL A 44 -3.60 6.47 -26.72
C VAL A 44 -4.98 6.58 -27.35
N SER A 45 -5.09 7.38 -28.40
CA SER A 45 -6.33 7.62 -29.14
C SER A 45 -6.11 7.49 -30.65
N TYR A 46 -7.19 7.45 -31.43
CA TYR A 46 -7.09 7.59 -32.89
C TYR A 46 -6.69 9.02 -33.26
N ALA A 47 -5.96 9.17 -34.36
CA ALA A 47 -5.69 10.47 -34.95
C ALA A 47 -6.99 11.07 -35.48
N ASP A 48 -7.34 12.26 -35.01
CA ASP A 48 -8.51 12.99 -35.50
C ASP A 48 -8.18 13.63 -36.86
N ILE A 49 -8.64 13.00 -37.93
CA ILE A 49 -8.40 13.42 -39.30
C ILE A 49 -9.67 14.09 -39.82
N PRO A 50 -9.61 15.35 -40.27
CA PRO A 50 -10.76 16.03 -40.83
C PRO A 50 -11.42 15.23 -41.97
N GLY A 51 -12.73 15.04 -41.89
CA GLY A 51 -13.49 14.30 -42.90
C GLY A 51 -13.52 12.76 -42.74
N ILE A 52 -12.88 12.21 -41.70
CA ILE A 52 -12.84 10.76 -41.46
C ILE A 52 -14.23 10.13 -41.37
N LEU A 53 -15.19 10.81 -40.73
CA LEU A 53 -16.56 10.31 -40.58
C LEU A 53 -17.28 10.21 -41.93
N GLU A 54 -17.16 11.25 -42.77
CA GLU A 54 -17.78 11.25 -44.09
C GLU A 54 -17.21 10.14 -44.96
N ASP A 55 -15.89 9.94 -44.90
CA ASP A 55 -15.18 8.95 -45.68
C ASP A 55 -15.49 7.51 -45.21
N MET A 56 -15.55 7.25 -43.90
CA MET A 56 -16.00 5.96 -43.37
C MET A 56 -17.45 5.64 -43.76
N LEU A 57 -18.35 6.62 -43.68
CA LEU A 57 -19.75 6.43 -44.10
C LEU A 57 -19.84 6.12 -45.60
N ARG A 58 -19.00 6.75 -46.43
CA ARG A 58 -18.92 6.49 -47.87
C ARG A 58 -18.41 5.07 -48.16
N GLU A 59 -17.34 4.63 -47.50
CA GLU A 59 -16.80 3.28 -47.66
C GLU A 59 -17.81 2.20 -47.26
N VAL A 60 -18.41 2.29 -46.07
CA VAL A 60 -19.44 1.34 -45.62
C VAL A 60 -20.63 1.30 -46.59
N SER A 61 -21.02 2.46 -47.14
CA SER A 61 -22.09 2.53 -48.14
C SER A 61 -21.70 1.86 -49.46
N LEU A 62 -20.43 1.95 -49.88
CA LEU A 62 -19.92 1.32 -51.10
C LEU A 62 -19.76 -0.19 -50.95
N GLU A 63 -19.35 -0.68 -49.77
CA GLU A 63 -19.26 -2.13 -49.46
C GLU A 63 -20.64 -2.81 -49.49
N ILE A 64 -21.71 -2.11 -49.09
CA ILE A 64 -23.09 -2.62 -49.16
C ILE A 64 -23.56 -2.79 -50.61
N VAL A 65 -23.01 -2.00 -51.54
CA VAL A 65 -23.46 -1.94 -52.94
C VAL A 65 -22.59 -2.81 -53.87
N ASN A 66 -21.30 -3.01 -53.56
CA ASN A 66 -20.36 -3.74 -54.41
C ASN A 66 -19.79 -4.99 -53.72
N HIS A 67 -20.13 -6.18 -54.25
CA HIS A 67 -19.47 -7.45 -53.92
C HIS A 67 -18.23 -7.76 -54.77
N GLU A 68 -17.84 -6.87 -55.69
CA GLU A 68 -16.68 -7.08 -56.57
C GLU A 68 -15.44 -6.34 -56.08
N ASN A 69 -14.31 -7.06 -56.06
CA ASN A 69 -13.00 -6.61 -55.60
C ASN A 69 -12.61 -5.27 -56.23
N ILE A 70 -12.46 -4.25 -55.39
CA ILE A 70 -11.92 -2.94 -55.77
C ILE A 70 -10.50 -3.13 -56.33
N PHE A 71 -10.30 -2.85 -57.62
CA PHE A 71 -9.01 -2.96 -58.28
C PHE A 71 -8.12 -1.76 -57.89
N ASP A 72 -7.16 -1.99 -56.99
CA ASP A 72 -6.20 -0.99 -56.48
C ASP A 72 -4.77 -1.28 -57.00
N PRO A 73 -4.44 -0.84 -58.23
CA PRO A 73 -3.13 -1.12 -58.84
C PRO A 73 -1.96 -0.38 -58.19
N PHE A 74 -2.22 0.61 -57.33
CA PHE A 74 -1.18 1.44 -56.70
C PHE A 74 -1.12 1.28 -55.17
N GLY A 75 -1.96 0.43 -54.57
CA GLY A 75 -2.02 0.23 -53.12
C GLY A 75 -2.53 1.47 -52.35
N THR A 76 -3.27 2.37 -52.99
CA THR A 76 -3.75 3.61 -52.36
C THR A 76 -4.79 3.35 -51.26
N GLY A 77 -5.54 2.26 -51.36
CA GLY A 77 -6.44 1.79 -50.31
C GLY A 77 -5.65 1.45 -49.04
N SER A 78 -4.52 0.76 -49.17
CA SER A 78 -3.66 0.41 -48.04
C SER A 78 -3.01 1.63 -47.37
N LEU A 79 -2.63 2.63 -48.15
CA LEU A 79 -2.08 3.90 -47.65
C LEU A 79 -3.15 4.72 -46.91
N THR A 80 -4.35 4.79 -47.49
CA THR A 80 -5.50 5.46 -46.88
C THR A 80 -5.88 4.79 -45.56
N MET A 81 -5.97 3.46 -45.53
CA MET A 81 -6.27 2.68 -44.32
C MET A 81 -5.20 2.91 -43.23
N MET A 82 -3.91 2.90 -43.59
CA MET A 82 -2.84 3.21 -42.64
C MET A 82 -2.94 4.61 -42.03
N ILE A 83 -3.41 5.60 -42.80
CA ILE A 83 -3.65 6.96 -42.31
C ILE A 83 -4.85 6.99 -41.37
N LYS A 84 -5.97 6.35 -41.74
CA LYS A 84 -7.20 6.28 -40.94
C LYS A 84 -7.02 5.60 -39.59
N GLU A 85 -6.19 4.56 -39.56
CA GLU A 85 -5.86 3.80 -38.35
C GLU A 85 -4.68 4.40 -37.57
N ALA A 86 -4.14 5.55 -37.99
CA ALA A 86 -3.07 6.22 -37.27
C ALA A 86 -3.53 6.59 -35.85
N ARG A 87 -2.61 6.47 -34.90
CA ARG A 87 -2.84 6.71 -33.47
C ARG A 87 -2.09 7.94 -33.01
N ILE A 88 -2.69 8.69 -32.10
CA ILE A 88 -2.02 9.70 -31.30
C ILE A 88 -1.71 9.11 -29.93
N VAL A 89 -0.42 9.01 -29.64
CA VAL A 89 0.11 8.60 -28.35
C VAL A 89 0.47 9.87 -27.59
N ARG A 90 -0.39 10.25 -26.64
CA ARG A 90 -0.14 11.40 -25.78
C ARG A 90 0.78 11.00 -24.65
N CYS A 91 1.90 11.69 -24.54
CA CYS A 91 2.93 11.41 -23.55
C CYS A 91 3.16 12.63 -22.65
N LYS A 92 3.54 12.38 -21.39
CA LYS A 92 4.04 13.37 -20.44
C LYS A 92 5.57 13.37 -20.46
N ILE A 93 6.17 14.54 -20.59
CA ILE A 93 7.63 14.71 -20.52
C ILE A 93 8.05 14.61 -19.05
N ARG A 94 8.92 13.65 -18.72
CA ARG A 94 9.40 13.45 -17.35
C ARG A 94 10.77 14.07 -17.10
N CYS A 95 11.69 13.86 -18.02
CA CYS A 95 13.01 14.49 -17.96
C CYS A 95 13.70 14.46 -19.32
N ILE A 96 14.76 15.27 -19.43
CA ILE A 96 15.72 15.24 -20.52
C ILE A 96 17.06 14.80 -19.93
N VAL A 97 17.74 13.89 -20.61
CA VAL A 97 19.04 13.38 -20.21
C VAL A 97 20.08 13.85 -21.23
N GLU A 98 21.10 14.54 -20.74
CA GLU A 98 22.24 15.03 -21.52
C GLU A 98 23.52 14.38 -20.98
N GLY A 99 24.03 13.36 -21.68
CA GLY A 99 25.09 12.50 -21.14
C GLY A 99 24.67 11.86 -19.82
N ASN A 100 25.35 12.22 -18.72
CA ASN A 100 25.05 11.71 -17.36
C ASN A 100 24.20 12.67 -16.50
N ARG A 101 23.71 13.78 -17.08
CA ARG A 101 22.94 14.79 -16.34
C ARG A 101 21.46 14.70 -16.69
N ILE A 102 20.61 14.74 -15.66
CA ILE A 102 19.15 14.75 -15.80
C ILE A 102 18.68 16.18 -15.59
N VAL A 103 17.86 16.67 -16.52
CA VAL A 103 17.32 18.03 -16.54
C VAL A 103 15.80 17.95 -16.64
N TYR A 104 15.09 18.53 -15.66
CA TYR A 104 13.62 18.45 -15.58
C TYR A 104 12.92 19.63 -16.29
N ASN A 105 13.59 20.77 -16.45
CA ASN A 105 13.03 22.00 -17.01
C ASN A 105 13.89 22.55 -18.17
N SER A 106 14.23 21.69 -19.14
CA SER A 106 14.96 22.12 -20.33
C SER A 106 14.01 22.55 -21.44
N SER A 107 14.35 23.63 -22.14
CA SER A 107 13.66 24.08 -23.35
C SER A 107 14.07 23.31 -24.61
N TRP A 108 14.95 22.32 -24.48
CA TRP A 108 15.37 21.50 -25.60
C TRP A 108 14.20 20.67 -26.17
N LEU A 109 14.07 20.70 -27.49
CA LEU A 109 13.04 19.98 -28.23
C LEU A 109 13.71 19.15 -29.33
N PRO A 110 13.48 17.83 -29.36
CA PRO A 110 14.02 16.99 -30.41
C PRO A 110 13.34 17.27 -31.77
N SER A 111 14.08 17.08 -32.86
CA SER A 111 13.58 17.24 -34.22
C SER A 111 12.42 16.29 -34.52
N ARG A 112 11.32 16.82 -35.07
CA ARG A 112 10.14 16.00 -35.44
C ARG A 112 10.44 14.91 -36.46
N PHE A 113 11.40 15.15 -37.34
CA PHE A 113 11.71 14.25 -38.45
C PHE A 113 12.91 13.36 -38.17
N ARG A 114 13.95 13.89 -37.51
CA ARG A 114 15.22 13.19 -37.29
C ARG A 114 15.29 12.39 -35.99
N SER A 115 14.44 12.72 -35.01
CA SER A 115 14.42 11.97 -33.75
C SER A 115 14.01 10.51 -33.97
N ASN A 116 14.60 9.65 -33.16
CA ASN A 116 14.22 8.25 -33.07
C ASN A 116 13.42 8.02 -31.77
N ILE A 117 12.29 7.33 -31.88
CA ILE A 117 11.39 7.05 -30.77
C ILE A 117 11.38 5.53 -30.57
N SER A 118 11.70 5.09 -29.36
CA SER A 118 11.76 3.67 -29.00
C SER A 118 11.26 3.46 -27.57
N ALA A 119 10.87 2.24 -27.23
CA ALA A 119 10.49 1.89 -25.86
C ALA A 119 11.70 2.03 -24.92
N ALA A 120 11.49 2.58 -23.72
CA ALA A 120 12.50 2.62 -22.68
C ALA A 120 12.40 1.35 -21.81
N GLY A 121 13.43 0.50 -21.89
CA GLY A 121 13.53 -0.71 -21.06
C GLY A 121 13.82 -0.41 -19.59
N ALA A 122 13.69 -1.44 -18.75
CA ALA A 122 13.90 -1.36 -17.31
C ALA A 122 15.32 -0.92 -16.96
N ASP A 123 16.34 -1.37 -17.70
CA ASP A 123 17.74 -0.97 -17.49
C ASP A 123 17.97 0.53 -17.68
N LEU A 124 17.42 1.10 -18.74
CA LEU A 124 17.50 2.54 -19.00
C LEU A 124 16.82 3.32 -17.87
N LEU A 125 15.60 2.92 -17.50
CA LEU A 125 14.84 3.56 -16.42
C LEU A 125 15.61 3.51 -15.10
N ARG A 126 16.17 2.36 -14.72
CA ARG A 126 17.01 2.22 -13.52
C ARG A 126 18.24 3.13 -13.55
N SER A 127 18.90 3.21 -14.70
CA SER A 127 20.08 4.07 -14.89
C SER A 127 19.73 5.54 -14.70
N VAL A 128 18.63 6.00 -15.32
CA VAL A 128 18.11 7.37 -15.14
C VAL A 128 17.74 7.62 -13.68
N MET A 129 17.06 6.68 -13.03
CA MET A 129 16.72 6.81 -11.61
C MET A 129 17.91 6.59 -10.67
N LYS A 130 19.11 6.26 -11.16
CA LYS A 130 20.30 5.97 -10.33
C LYS A 130 19.98 5.00 -9.18
N LEU A 131 19.25 3.92 -9.48
CA LEU A 131 18.93 2.87 -8.50
C LEU A 131 20.16 1.99 -8.28
N THR A 132 21.01 2.42 -7.34
CA THR A 132 22.32 1.81 -7.04
C THR A 132 22.40 1.25 -5.62
N GLY A 133 21.26 0.97 -4.99
CA GLY A 133 21.20 0.37 -3.66
C GLY A 133 21.88 -0.99 -3.61
N LYS A 134 22.35 -1.36 -2.40
CA LYS A 134 23.03 -2.65 -2.20
C LYS A 134 22.04 -3.80 -2.15
N ARG A 135 20.82 -3.52 -1.66
CA ARG A 135 19.75 -4.49 -1.45
C ARG A 135 18.64 -4.23 -2.46
N LYS A 136 18.27 -5.24 -3.24
CA LYS A 136 17.34 -5.12 -4.36
C LYS A 136 16.03 -5.83 -4.04
N ILE A 137 14.93 -5.09 -3.99
CA ILE A 137 13.59 -5.67 -3.91
C ILE A 137 13.05 -5.78 -5.34
N HIS A 138 12.98 -7.01 -5.85
CA HIS A 138 12.44 -7.30 -7.19
C HIS A 138 10.92 -7.19 -7.19
N ILE A 139 10.41 -5.99 -7.47
CA ILE A 139 8.97 -5.66 -7.39
C ILE A 139 8.17 -6.37 -8.47
N GLY A 140 8.72 -6.52 -9.68
CA GLY A 140 7.93 -6.92 -10.82
C GLY A 140 8.62 -6.76 -12.16
N THR A 141 7.83 -6.57 -13.21
CA THR A 141 8.34 -6.37 -14.56
C THR A 141 7.79 -5.10 -15.22
N ILE A 142 8.58 -4.53 -16.12
CA ILE A 142 8.22 -3.43 -17.01
C ILE A 142 8.49 -3.90 -18.44
N GLY A 143 7.45 -3.97 -19.28
CA GLY A 143 7.63 -4.48 -20.65
C GLY A 143 8.20 -5.91 -20.72
N GLY A 144 7.98 -6.71 -19.68
CA GLY A 144 8.54 -8.07 -19.56
C GLY A 144 9.94 -8.15 -18.93
N GLU A 145 10.64 -7.03 -18.79
CA GLU A 145 11.96 -6.98 -18.16
C GLU A 145 11.84 -6.84 -16.63
N ASP A 146 12.69 -7.54 -15.89
CA ASP A 146 12.69 -7.50 -14.43
C ASP A 146 13.04 -6.09 -13.91
N PHE A 147 12.27 -5.61 -12.94
CA PHE A 147 12.43 -4.31 -12.31
C PHE A 147 12.51 -4.44 -10.79
N TRP A 148 13.49 -3.76 -10.20
CA TRP A 148 13.73 -3.74 -8.76
C TRP A 148 13.91 -2.32 -8.25
N VAL A 149 13.65 -2.14 -6.96
CA VAL A 149 13.90 -0.91 -6.21
C VAL A 149 14.89 -1.17 -5.09
N ASP A 150 15.56 -0.12 -4.64
CA ASP A 150 16.49 -0.20 -3.51
C ASP A 150 15.70 -0.45 -2.21
N ALA A 151 16.03 -1.47 -1.41
CA ALA A 151 15.38 -1.69 -0.11
C ALA A 151 15.57 -0.50 0.83
N GLU A 152 16.72 0.18 0.70
CA GLU A 152 17.05 1.42 1.38
C GLU A 152 16.06 2.57 1.05
N SER A 153 15.22 2.42 0.02
CA SER A 153 14.14 3.38 -0.28
C SER A 153 13.02 3.35 0.74
N PHE A 154 12.84 2.24 1.47
CA PHE A 154 11.84 2.12 2.53
C PHE A 154 12.40 2.49 3.92
N ASP A 155 13.72 2.37 4.11
CA ASP A 155 14.39 2.58 5.40
C ASP A 155 14.33 4.06 5.84
N GLY A 156 13.76 4.31 7.01
CA GLY A 156 13.53 5.65 7.57
C GLY A 156 12.50 6.47 6.80
N ARG A 157 11.59 5.82 6.05
CA ARG A 157 10.62 6.48 5.18
C ARG A 157 9.21 5.97 5.41
N LEU A 158 8.24 6.88 5.25
CA LEU A 158 6.82 6.53 5.27
C LEU A 158 6.39 6.09 3.86
N THR A 159 5.83 4.88 3.78
CA THR A 159 5.26 4.35 2.54
C THR A 159 3.75 4.17 2.69
N ILE A 160 2.98 4.63 1.70
CA ILE A 160 1.53 4.40 1.62
C ILE A 160 1.25 3.48 0.43
N ILE A 161 0.55 2.38 0.67
CA ILE A 161 0.07 1.44 -0.33
C ILE A 161 -1.46 1.54 -0.37
N THR A 162 -2.01 1.96 -1.50
CA THR A 162 -3.45 2.19 -1.63
C THR A 162 -4.02 1.78 -2.98
N GLY A 163 -5.33 1.58 -3.05
CA GLY A 163 -6.06 1.09 -4.21
C GLY A 163 -7.30 0.27 -3.82
N LYS A 164 -8.13 -0.09 -4.81
CA LYS A 164 -9.38 -0.84 -4.56
C LYS A 164 -9.12 -2.20 -3.90
N LYS A 165 -10.16 -2.79 -3.29
CA LYS A 165 -10.08 -4.18 -2.81
C LYS A 165 -9.68 -5.12 -3.97
N GLU A 166 -8.97 -6.19 -3.64
CA GLU A 166 -8.56 -7.24 -4.60
C GLU A 166 -7.61 -6.81 -5.73
N THR A 167 -6.97 -5.64 -5.62
CA THR A 167 -6.05 -5.14 -6.66
C THR A 167 -4.61 -5.64 -6.55
N GLY A 168 -4.22 -6.22 -5.41
CA GLY A 168 -2.88 -6.73 -5.15
C GLY A 168 -2.06 -6.01 -4.06
N LYS A 169 -2.68 -5.15 -3.24
CA LYS A 169 -2.01 -4.43 -2.14
C LYS A 169 -1.31 -5.36 -1.15
N SER A 170 -2.03 -6.32 -0.57
CA SER A 170 -1.46 -7.26 0.39
C SER A 170 -0.40 -8.16 -0.27
N HIS A 171 -0.53 -8.43 -1.57
CA HIS A 171 0.42 -9.22 -2.35
C HIS A 171 1.78 -8.53 -2.48
N ILE A 172 1.82 -7.25 -2.91
CA ILE A 172 3.08 -6.51 -2.97
C ILE A 172 3.66 -6.28 -1.57
N MET A 173 2.81 -6.10 -0.56
CA MET A 173 3.26 -5.92 0.82
C MET A 173 3.95 -7.18 1.34
N LYS A 174 3.40 -8.38 1.09
CA LYS A 174 4.03 -9.66 1.41
C LYS A 174 5.38 -9.86 0.70
N LEU A 175 5.48 -9.45 -0.57
CA LEU A 175 6.75 -9.46 -1.32
C LEU A 175 7.80 -8.55 -0.65
N ILE A 176 7.44 -7.31 -0.35
CA ILE A 176 8.32 -6.32 0.28
C ILE A 176 8.73 -6.80 1.68
N SER A 177 7.78 -7.18 2.54
CA SER A 177 8.06 -7.59 3.92
C SER A 177 8.93 -8.84 3.99
N THR A 178 8.66 -9.85 3.17
CA THR A 178 9.47 -11.07 3.12
C THR A 178 10.91 -10.76 2.70
N THR A 179 11.09 -9.94 1.67
CA THR A 179 12.42 -9.54 1.18
C THR A 179 13.19 -8.71 2.23
N LEU A 180 12.50 -7.82 2.96
CA LEU A 180 13.11 -7.05 4.05
C LEU A 180 13.59 -7.96 5.19
N VAL A 181 12.79 -8.96 5.58
CA VAL A 181 13.20 -9.96 6.58
C VAL A 181 14.38 -10.79 6.10
N GLU A 182 14.42 -11.16 4.81
CA GLU A 182 15.57 -11.83 4.20
C GLU A 182 16.86 -10.99 4.30
N TYR A 183 16.75 -9.67 4.18
CA TYR A 183 17.86 -8.75 4.43
C TYR A 183 18.19 -8.47 5.90
N GLY A 184 17.53 -9.18 6.82
CA GLY A 184 17.81 -9.11 8.25
C GLY A 184 17.00 -8.07 9.01
N ALA A 185 15.96 -7.49 8.40
CA ALA A 185 15.12 -6.50 9.06
C ALA A 185 14.13 -7.14 10.05
N LEU A 186 13.79 -6.37 11.09
CA LEU A 186 12.62 -6.63 11.93
C LEU A 186 11.40 -6.01 11.24
N VAL A 187 10.39 -6.83 10.93
CA VAL A 187 9.13 -6.40 10.32
C VAL A 187 7.99 -6.81 11.24
N ILE A 188 7.22 -5.83 11.72
CA ILE A 188 6.03 -6.05 12.53
C ILE A 188 4.81 -5.77 11.66
N VAL A 189 3.84 -6.67 11.63
CA VAL A 189 2.61 -6.55 10.84
C VAL A 189 1.40 -6.52 11.76
N PHE A 190 0.60 -5.45 11.70
CA PHE A 190 -0.73 -5.41 12.28
C PHE A 190 -1.72 -6.02 11.29
N ASP A 191 -2.06 -7.29 11.48
CA ASP A 191 -2.79 -8.09 10.50
C ASP A 191 -4.28 -8.13 10.81
N ILE A 192 -5.04 -7.26 10.16
CA ILE A 192 -6.49 -7.11 10.32
C ILE A 192 -7.25 -8.26 9.68
N ASN A 193 -6.76 -8.76 8.55
CA ASN A 193 -7.45 -9.75 7.75
C ASN A 193 -6.90 -11.16 7.97
N GLY A 194 -5.87 -11.34 8.81
CA GLY A 194 -5.18 -12.61 9.10
C GLY A 194 -4.46 -13.18 7.86
N GLU A 195 -4.04 -12.31 6.95
CA GLU A 195 -3.46 -12.66 5.65
C GLU A 195 -1.98 -13.07 5.73
N TYR A 196 -1.31 -12.79 6.85
CA TYR A 196 0.14 -12.96 7.04
C TYR A 196 0.45 -14.16 7.94
N VAL A 197 -0.56 -14.82 8.51
CA VAL A 197 -0.42 -15.92 9.47
C VAL A 197 0.26 -17.16 8.87
N ASN A 198 0.07 -17.45 7.58
CA ASN A 198 0.62 -18.64 6.91
C ASN A 198 1.88 -18.36 6.07
N LEU A 199 2.52 -17.20 6.23
CA LEU A 199 3.73 -16.87 5.45
C LEU A 199 4.95 -17.73 5.79
N ASN A 200 4.86 -18.61 6.79
CA ASN A 200 5.84 -19.65 7.05
C ASN A 200 5.76 -20.83 6.05
N ARG A 201 4.77 -20.85 5.16
CA ARG A 201 4.54 -21.89 4.15
C ARG A 201 4.46 -21.32 2.74
N LYS A 202 4.82 -22.16 1.77
CA LYS A 202 4.62 -21.93 0.34
C LYS A 202 3.28 -22.48 -0.12
N VAL A 203 2.88 -22.17 -1.35
CA VAL A 203 1.60 -22.63 -1.92
C VAL A 203 1.51 -24.16 -1.99
N ASP A 204 2.65 -24.84 -2.17
CA ASP A 204 2.77 -26.30 -2.16
C ASP A 204 2.77 -26.93 -0.75
N GLY A 205 2.70 -26.12 0.30
CA GLY A 205 2.73 -26.54 1.70
C GLY A 205 4.14 -26.74 2.28
N SER A 206 5.21 -26.58 1.48
CA SER A 206 6.59 -26.60 1.95
C SER A 206 6.93 -25.35 2.77
N ARG A 207 8.06 -25.35 3.49
CA ARG A 207 8.48 -24.20 4.31
C ARG A 207 8.94 -23.03 3.42
N SER A 208 8.52 -21.82 3.78
CA SER A 208 9.00 -20.58 3.13
C SER A 208 10.42 -20.19 3.60
N SER A 209 11.02 -19.22 2.92
CA SER A 209 12.35 -18.66 3.27
C SER A 209 12.38 -17.95 4.63
N ILE A 210 11.22 -17.58 5.16
CA ILE A 210 11.08 -16.91 6.46
C ILE A 210 10.43 -17.79 7.52
N ALA A 211 10.22 -19.09 7.25
CA ALA A 211 9.49 -19.99 8.15
C ALA A 211 10.04 -20.04 9.58
N LEU A 212 11.36 -19.98 9.76
CA LEU A 212 12.02 -19.97 11.07
C LEU A 212 12.10 -18.58 11.71
N ARG A 213 11.77 -17.54 10.94
CA ARG A 213 11.82 -16.13 11.33
C ARG A 213 10.41 -15.51 11.44
N HIS A 214 9.37 -16.31 11.31
CA HIS A 214 7.98 -15.90 11.30
C HIS A 214 7.31 -16.33 12.61
N GLU A 215 6.77 -15.35 13.33
CA GLU A 215 6.08 -15.57 14.61
C GLU A 215 4.75 -14.83 14.62
N VAL A 216 3.72 -15.47 15.16
CA VAL A 216 2.35 -14.93 15.21
C VAL A 216 1.94 -14.72 16.66
N LEU A 217 1.53 -13.49 16.97
CA LEU A 217 0.92 -13.10 18.24
C LEU A 217 -0.58 -12.98 18.06
N GLU A 218 -1.31 -13.68 18.92
CA GLU A 218 -2.76 -13.62 19.08
C GLU A 218 -3.07 -12.98 20.44
N PRO A 219 -3.40 -11.66 20.46
CA PRO A 219 -3.74 -10.94 21.69
C PRO A 219 -4.84 -11.64 22.48
N GLY A 220 -4.61 -11.82 23.79
CA GLY A 220 -5.53 -12.52 24.69
C GLY A 220 -5.39 -14.05 24.71
N LYS A 221 -4.58 -14.62 23.81
CA LYS A 221 -4.23 -16.04 23.80
C LYS A 221 -2.76 -16.25 24.16
N ASN A 222 -1.85 -16.24 23.19
CA ASN A 222 -0.39 -16.39 23.41
C ASN A 222 0.32 -15.04 23.61
N PHE A 223 -0.39 -13.93 23.50
CA PHE A 223 0.11 -12.59 23.79
C PHE A 223 -0.73 -11.93 24.88
N LYS A 224 -0.18 -11.94 26.10
CA LYS A 224 -0.76 -11.29 27.28
C LYS A 224 0.30 -10.48 28.01
N VAL A 225 -0.12 -9.43 28.69
CA VAL A 225 0.76 -8.42 29.30
C VAL A 225 0.28 -8.10 30.72
N ARG A 226 1.21 -7.73 31.61
CA ARG A 226 0.82 -7.24 32.93
C ARG A 226 0.41 -5.78 32.87
N THR A 227 -0.49 -5.40 33.78
CA THR A 227 -0.86 -3.99 34.00
C THR A 227 0.37 -3.12 34.30
N GLU A 228 1.30 -3.61 35.13
CA GLU A 228 2.56 -2.91 35.42
C GLU A 228 3.44 -2.75 34.16
N ASP A 229 3.53 -3.79 33.30
CA ASP A 229 4.34 -3.75 32.07
C ASP A 229 3.76 -2.79 31.03
N VAL A 230 2.43 -2.61 31.01
CA VAL A 230 1.77 -1.56 30.23
C VAL A 230 2.26 -0.19 30.68
N GLY A 231 2.27 0.01 32.00
CA GLY A 231 2.70 1.26 32.63
C GLY A 231 1.67 2.37 32.52
N LEU A 232 1.74 3.32 33.46
CA LEU A 232 0.73 4.38 33.63
C LEU A 232 0.49 5.19 32.36
N ARG A 233 1.56 5.59 31.66
CA ARG A 233 1.46 6.42 30.46
C ARG A 233 0.64 5.72 29.37
N THR A 234 1.06 4.53 28.96
CA THR A 234 0.36 3.73 27.95
C THR A 234 -1.08 3.42 28.37
N PHE A 235 -1.32 3.12 29.65
CA PHE A 235 -2.66 2.85 30.14
C PHE A 235 -3.56 4.09 30.06
N MET A 236 -3.03 5.27 30.39
CA MET A 236 -3.71 6.55 30.22
C MET A 236 -4.00 6.84 28.75
N ASP A 237 -3.05 6.59 27.86
CA ASP A 237 -3.20 6.79 26.42
C ASP A 237 -4.32 5.89 25.86
N ILE A 238 -4.39 4.63 26.30
CA ILE A 238 -5.51 3.71 26.00
C ILE A 238 -6.84 4.29 26.50
N LEU A 239 -6.90 4.72 27.77
CA LEU A 239 -8.14 5.26 28.33
C LEU A 239 -8.60 6.52 27.58
N ILE A 240 -7.70 7.44 27.27
CA ILE A 240 -8.01 8.72 26.63
C ILE A 240 -8.35 8.52 25.15
N HIS A 241 -7.47 7.88 24.39
CA HIS A 241 -7.57 7.84 22.93
C HIS A 241 -8.45 6.70 22.42
N VAL A 242 -8.46 5.55 23.09
CA VAL A 242 -9.23 4.37 22.63
C VAL A 242 -10.63 4.31 23.24
N TYR A 243 -10.74 4.64 24.53
CA TYR A 243 -11.99 4.55 25.29
C TYR A 243 -12.65 5.90 25.58
N ASP A 244 -12.12 6.99 25.01
CA ASP A 244 -12.65 8.36 25.14
C ASP A 244 -13.01 8.69 26.59
N THR A 245 -12.04 8.49 27.49
CA THR A 245 -12.26 8.70 28.93
C THR A 245 -12.26 10.20 29.23
N PRO A 246 -13.31 10.72 29.89
CA PRO A 246 -13.39 12.14 30.25
C PRO A 246 -12.17 12.59 31.06
N SER A 247 -11.69 13.80 30.81
CA SER A 247 -10.50 14.35 31.47
C SER A 247 -10.58 14.35 33.01
N SER A 248 -11.78 14.55 33.57
CA SER A 248 -12.03 14.44 35.02
C SER A 248 -11.75 13.02 35.53
N SER A 249 -12.27 12.00 34.84
CA SER A 249 -12.05 10.59 35.17
C SER A 249 -10.59 10.17 34.98
N SER A 250 -9.93 10.63 33.91
CA SER A 250 -8.52 10.34 33.65
C SER A 250 -7.61 10.90 34.75
N ARG A 251 -7.91 12.10 35.27
CA ARG A 251 -7.16 12.69 36.39
C ARG A 251 -7.29 11.87 37.67
N GLU A 252 -8.50 11.40 37.96
CA GLU A 252 -8.75 10.52 39.12
C GLU A 252 -8.05 9.17 38.97
N PHE A 253 -8.10 8.58 37.76
CA PHE A 253 -7.37 7.34 37.47
C PHE A 253 -5.86 7.49 37.70
N PHE A 254 -5.25 8.57 37.22
CA PHE A 254 -3.84 8.87 37.46
C PHE A 254 -3.51 8.92 38.96
N ARG A 255 -4.36 9.56 39.76
CA ARG A 255 -4.19 9.62 41.23
C ARG A 255 -4.28 8.23 41.85
N ILE A 256 -5.29 7.45 41.47
CA ILE A 256 -5.54 6.10 41.99
C ILE A 256 -4.40 5.15 41.64
N TRP A 257 -3.90 5.19 40.40
CA TRP A 257 -2.74 4.39 39.98
C TRP A 257 -1.54 4.61 40.90
N ASN A 258 -1.21 5.88 41.18
CA ASN A 258 -0.08 6.22 42.04
C ASN A 258 -0.30 5.78 43.49
N VAL A 259 -1.54 5.83 44.00
CA VAL A 259 -1.89 5.30 45.32
C VAL A 259 -1.69 3.79 45.39
N VAL A 260 -2.18 3.04 44.39
CA VAL A 260 -1.98 1.58 44.31
C VAL A 260 -0.49 1.26 44.27
N LYS A 261 0.26 1.91 43.37
CA LYS A 261 1.70 1.70 43.22
C LYS A 261 2.48 2.00 44.51
N LYS A 262 2.14 3.08 45.22
CA LYS A 262 2.78 3.45 46.49
C LYS A 262 2.48 2.45 47.61
N ASN A 263 1.26 1.92 47.67
CA ASN A 263 0.82 1.06 48.77
C ASN A 263 1.18 -0.41 48.57
N LYS A 264 1.12 -0.92 47.34
CA LYS A 264 1.33 -2.34 47.01
C LYS A 264 2.66 -2.64 46.32
N GLY A 265 3.37 -1.62 45.83
CA GLY A 265 4.64 -1.76 45.12
C GLY A 265 4.50 -2.12 43.63
N ASN A 266 3.45 -2.84 43.25
CA ASN A 266 3.06 -3.15 41.88
C ASN A 266 1.61 -2.73 41.59
N VAL A 267 1.25 -2.59 40.32
CA VAL A 267 -0.12 -2.29 39.89
C VAL A 267 -0.71 -3.47 39.13
N THR A 268 -1.86 -3.95 39.60
CA THR A 268 -2.68 -4.97 38.95
C THR A 268 -4.04 -4.40 38.54
N LEU A 269 -4.70 -5.02 37.56
CA LEU A 269 -6.00 -4.52 37.10
C LEU A 269 -7.06 -4.71 38.19
N LYS A 270 -7.02 -5.84 38.90
CA LYS A 270 -7.86 -6.10 40.07
C LYS A 270 -7.70 -5.05 41.16
N ASP A 271 -6.47 -4.66 41.49
CA ASP A 271 -6.22 -3.65 42.53
C ASP A 271 -6.80 -2.28 42.16
N LEU A 272 -6.67 -1.88 40.88
CA LEU A 272 -7.26 -0.63 40.39
C LEU A 272 -8.78 -0.67 40.53
N ILE A 273 -9.42 -1.77 40.11
CA ILE A 273 -10.86 -1.97 40.22
C ILE A 273 -11.33 -1.92 41.68
N GLU A 274 -10.65 -2.64 42.58
CA GLU A 274 -10.99 -2.66 44.01
C GLU A 274 -10.86 -1.27 44.66
N VAL A 275 -9.78 -0.53 44.35
CA VAL A 275 -9.57 0.80 44.90
C VAL A 275 -10.60 1.79 44.36
N ILE A 276 -10.94 1.74 43.07
CA ILE A 276 -12.00 2.59 42.50
C ILE A 276 -13.36 2.29 43.15
N GLN A 277 -13.66 1.02 43.45
CA GLN A 277 -14.89 0.64 44.14
C GLN A 277 -14.98 1.19 45.57
N LYS A 278 -13.87 1.18 46.31
CA LYS A 278 -13.80 1.64 47.71
C LYS A 278 -13.62 3.15 47.86
N THR A 279 -13.03 3.81 46.86
CA THR A 279 -12.77 5.26 46.89
C THR A 279 -14.07 6.04 46.70
N GLN A 280 -14.28 7.07 47.52
CA GLN A 280 -15.40 7.99 47.34
C GLN A 280 -15.12 8.93 46.16
N LEU A 281 -15.71 8.60 45.01
CA LEU A 281 -15.65 9.36 43.77
C LEU A 281 -17.05 9.84 43.40
N HIS A 282 -17.13 10.83 42.50
CA HIS A 282 -18.40 11.17 41.87
C HIS A 282 -18.92 9.97 41.06
N GLU A 283 -20.22 9.68 41.12
CA GLU A 283 -20.81 8.46 40.55
C GLU A 283 -20.47 8.28 39.06
N SER A 284 -20.60 9.36 38.28
CA SER A 284 -20.27 9.32 36.84
C SER A 284 -18.79 9.04 36.56
N VAL A 285 -17.87 9.47 37.42
CA VAL A 285 -16.44 9.17 37.29
C VAL A 285 -16.18 7.71 37.60
N LYS A 286 -16.81 7.20 38.66
CA LYS A 286 -16.71 5.81 39.07
C LYS A 286 -17.24 4.88 37.97
N GLU A 287 -18.45 5.14 37.47
CA GLU A 287 -19.07 4.38 36.38
C GLU A 287 -18.20 4.41 35.11
N ALA A 288 -17.69 5.60 34.74
CA ALA A 288 -16.84 5.75 33.56
C ALA A 288 -15.55 4.92 33.66
N LEU A 289 -14.86 4.94 34.81
CA LEU A 289 -13.64 4.15 35.01
C LEU A 289 -13.94 2.65 35.11
N MET A 290 -14.96 2.27 35.88
CA MET A 290 -15.34 0.86 36.07
C MET A 290 -15.72 0.19 34.74
N SER A 291 -16.59 0.82 33.95
CA SER A 291 -16.99 0.27 32.64
C SER A 291 -15.81 0.03 31.70
N ARG A 292 -14.83 0.94 31.68
CA ARG A 292 -13.64 0.84 30.84
C ARG A 292 -12.66 -0.21 31.34
N LEU A 293 -12.40 -0.27 32.64
CA LEU A 293 -11.51 -1.29 33.21
C LEU A 293 -12.09 -2.70 33.06
N MET A 294 -13.40 -2.87 33.27
CA MET A 294 -14.07 -4.14 33.00
C MET A 294 -14.01 -4.52 31.51
N ALA A 295 -14.17 -3.54 30.61
CA ALA A 295 -14.03 -3.79 29.17
C ALA A 295 -12.60 -4.21 28.79
N ILE A 296 -11.57 -3.60 29.40
CA ILE A 296 -10.17 -3.97 29.23
C ILE A 296 -9.90 -5.38 29.79
N GLU A 297 -10.41 -5.70 30.98
CA GLU A 297 -10.29 -7.02 31.61
C GLU A 297 -10.91 -8.11 30.73
N ALA A 298 -12.10 -7.86 30.19
CA ALA A 298 -12.83 -8.79 29.33
C ALA A 298 -12.10 -9.15 28.02
N THR A 299 -11.11 -8.33 27.60
CA THR A 299 -10.30 -8.66 26.42
C THR A 299 -9.35 -9.85 26.65
N GLY A 300 -9.02 -10.16 27.91
CA GLY A 300 -8.05 -11.20 28.27
C GLY A 300 -6.60 -10.88 27.90
N ILE A 301 -6.31 -9.70 27.35
CA ILE A 301 -4.97 -9.26 26.95
C ILE A 301 -4.16 -8.83 28.18
N ILE A 302 -4.77 -8.08 29.09
CA ILE A 302 -4.15 -7.70 30.35
C ILE A 302 -4.42 -8.79 31.37
N THR A 303 -3.37 -9.29 32.01
CA THR A 303 -3.47 -10.34 33.02
C THR A 303 -2.65 -10.01 34.26
N ASP A 304 -3.14 -10.45 35.41
CA ASP A 304 -2.45 -10.34 36.69
C ASP A 304 -1.69 -11.64 37.04
N TYR A 305 -1.71 -12.66 36.16
CA TYR A 305 -1.05 -13.95 36.38
C TYR A 305 0.22 -14.08 35.53
N ASP A 306 1.36 -14.35 36.17
CA ASP A 306 2.67 -14.39 35.51
C ASP A 306 2.87 -15.56 34.53
N GLU A 307 2.17 -16.69 34.74
CA GLU A 307 2.36 -17.93 33.96
C GLU A 307 2.06 -17.77 32.46
N CYS A 308 1.34 -16.72 32.07
CA CYS A 308 0.91 -16.47 30.69
C CYS A 308 1.55 -15.23 30.06
N VAL A 309 2.48 -14.55 30.74
CA VAL A 309 3.01 -13.26 30.30
C VAL A 309 4.20 -13.44 29.38
N THR A 310 4.10 -12.89 28.18
CA THR A 310 5.19 -12.88 27.21
C THR A 310 5.85 -11.50 27.23
N SER A 311 7.15 -11.45 27.57
CA SER A 311 7.92 -10.21 27.47
C SER A 311 8.00 -9.76 26.02
N PHE A 312 7.38 -8.62 25.70
CA PHE A 312 7.36 -8.11 24.33
C PHE A 312 8.76 -7.89 23.77
N GLU A 313 9.71 -7.47 24.61
CA GLU A 313 11.11 -7.30 24.23
C GLU A 313 11.76 -8.62 23.80
N ASP A 314 11.46 -9.72 24.50
CA ASP A 314 11.99 -11.03 24.15
C ASP A 314 11.36 -11.58 22.87
N VAL A 315 10.10 -11.23 22.60
CA VAL A 315 9.44 -11.54 21.34
C VAL A 315 10.08 -10.81 20.17
N VAL A 316 10.49 -9.56 20.32
CA VAL A 316 11.08 -8.80 19.19
C VAL A 316 12.58 -9.03 19.02
N LYS A 317 13.29 -9.54 20.04
CA LYS A 317 14.70 -9.92 19.95
C LYS A 317 14.91 -10.99 18.87
N CYS A 318 15.81 -10.70 17.94
CA CYS A 318 16.18 -11.63 16.87
C CYS A 318 17.57 -11.31 16.29
N ILE A 319 18.16 -12.30 15.62
CA ILE A 319 19.38 -12.17 14.81
C ILE A 319 19.02 -12.64 13.39
N GLY A 320 19.34 -11.84 12.37
CA GLY A 320 19.11 -12.25 10.97
C GLY A 320 17.68 -12.03 10.45
N GLY A 321 16.96 -11.07 11.05
CA GLY A 321 15.62 -10.64 10.63
C GLY A 321 14.49 -11.46 11.25
N LYS A 322 13.33 -10.83 11.40
CA LYS A 322 12.13 -11.46 11.98
C LYS A 322 10.86 -10.80 11.46
N MET A 323 9.87 -11.61 11.15
CA MET A 323 8.50 -11.19 10.88
C MET A 323 7.65 -11.49 12.11
N LEU A 324 7.15 -10.45 12.76
CA LEU A 324 6.21 -10.56 13.86
C LEU A 324 4.82 -10.15 13.39
N VAL A 325 3.91 -11.10 13.29
CA VAL A 325 2.53 -10.85 12.87
C VAL A 325 1.65 -10.75 14.10
N VAL A 326 1.02 -9.59 14.30
CA VAL A 326 0.01 -9.39 15.34
C VAL A 326 -1.35 -9.60 14.69
N ASN A 327 -1.99 -10.74 14.98
CA ASN A 327 -3.28 -11.10 14.42
C ASN A 327 -4.42 -10.34 15.11
N LEU A 328 -5.11 -9.48 14.36
CA LEU A 328 -6.19 -8.60 14.83
C LEU A 328 -7.56 -8.97 14.22
N ARG A 329 -7.65 -10.10 13.50
CA ARG A 329 -8.83 -10.53 12.75
C ARG A 329 -10.07 -10.70 13.62
N ASP A 330 -9.93 -11.42 14.73
CA ASP A 330 -11.05 -11.83 15.58
C ASP A 330 -11.30 -10.88 16.77
N LEU A 331 -10.65 -9.70 16.77
CA LEU A 331 -10.77 -8.71 17.84
C LEU A 331 -11.86 -7.68 17.55
N LEU A 332 -12.57 -7.26 18.60
CA LEU A 332 -13.50 -6.13 18.53
C LEU A 332 -12.75 -4.84 18.14
N PRO A 333 -13.42 -3.86 17.50
CA PRO A 333 -12.77 -2.63 17.05
C PRO A 333 -12.04 -1.85 18.17
N SER A 334 -12.65 -1.75 19.37
CA SER A 334 -12.02 -1.12 20.53
C SER A 334 -10.81 -1.90 21.02
N THR A 335 -10.91 -3.23 21.10
CA THR A 335 -9.80 -4.11 21.48
C THR A 335 -8.64 -4.03 20.48
N ARG A 336 -8.93 -3.97 19.19
CA ARG A 336 -7.94 -3.76 18.13
C ARG A 336 -7.18 -2.45 18.32
N ARG A 337 -7.90 -1.34 18.51
CA ARG A 337 -7.29 -0.03 18.78
C ARG A 337 -6.44 -0.06 20.06
N MET A 338 -6.91 -0.72 21.11
CA MET A 338 -6.16 -0.90 22.36
C MET A 338 -4.84 -1.64 22.14
N VAL A 339 -4.85 -2.75 21.39
CA VAL A 339 -3.62 -3.50 21.06
C VAL A 339 -2.65 -2.65 20.25
N VAL A 340 -3.15 -1.96 19.23
CA VAL A 340 -2.32 -1.06 18.39
C VAL A 340 -1.69 0.04 19.25
N GLU A 341 -2.48 0.73 20.08
CA GLU A 341 -2.00 1.81 20.95
C GLU A 341 -0.94 1.32 21.95
N TYR A 342 -1.18 0.17 22.58
CA TYR A 342 -0.21 -0.48 23.47
C TYR A 342 1.11 -0.77 22.75
N LEU A 343 1.04 -1.40 21.58
CA LEU A 343 2.23 -1.79 20.81
C LEU A 343 3.00 -0.57 20.31
N LEU A 344 2.32 0.45 19.79
CA LEU A 344 2.93 1.70 19.34
C LEU A 344 3.67 2.39 20.49
N SER A 345 3.04 2.48 21.66
CA SER A 345 3.65 3.03 22.87
C SER A 345 4.90 2.26 23.28
N LYS A 346 4.83 0.92 23.34
CA LYS A 346 5.97 0.07 23.72
C LYS A 346 7.10 0.09 22.70
N LEU A 347 6.79 0.07 21.41
CA LEU A 347 7.78 0.19 20.35
C LEU A 347 8.50 1.54 20.46
N THR A 348 7.76 2.62 20.67
CA THR A 348 8.33 3.96 20.83
C THR A 348 9.26 4.04 22.03
N GLU A 349 8.85 3.48 23.18
CA GLU A 349 9.68 3.41 24.40
C GLU A 349 10.99 2.66 24.13
N LEU A 350 10.92 1.47 23.53
CA LEU A 350 12.07 0.61 23.29
C LEU A 350 13.01 1.16 22.21
N LEU A 351 12.48 1.80 21.16
CA LEU A 351 13.27 2.47 20.12
C LEU A 351 13.99 3.71 20.66
N GLN A 352 13.32 4.54 21.47
CA GLN A 352 13.95 5.69 22.13
C GLN A 352 15.09 5.26 23.05
N ALA A 353 14.90 4.17 23.79
CA ALA A 353 15.92 3.57 24.64
C ALA A 353 17.02 2.83 23.87
N ARG A 354 16.93 2.74 22.53
CA ARG A 354 17.83 1.98 21.65
C ARG A 354 17.98 0.51 22.04
N ARG A 355 16.92 -0.06 22.62
CA ARG A 355 16.83 -1.50 22.96
C ARG A 355 16.36 -2.32 21.76
N LEU A 356 15.78 -1.66 20.76
CA LEU A 356 15.44 -2.26 19.48
C LEU A 356 16.25 -1.67 18.34
N PRO A 357 16.63 -2.50 17.35
CA PRO A 357 17.13 -2.00 16.09
C PRO A 357 16.01 -1.27 15.32
N PRO A 358 16.36 -0.45 14.31
CA PRO A 358 15.38 0.07 13.37
C PRO A 358 14.51 -1.04 12.77
N LEU A 359 13.22 -0.75 12.57
CA LEU A 359 12.23 -1.73 12.16
C LEU A 359 11.23 -1.17 11.15
N PHE A 360 10.57 -2.07 10.44
CA PHE A 360 9.46 -1.76 9.54
C PHE A 360 8.14 -2.13 10.22
N LEU A 361 7.19 -1.20 10.22
CA LEU A 361 5.87 -1.41 10.80
C LEU A 361 4.82 -1.36 9.71
N VAL A 362 4.27 -2.52 9.38
CA VAL A 362 3.19 -2.67 8.39
C VAL A 362 1.86 -2.56 9.11
N ALA A 363 1.09 -1.53 8.76
CA ALA A 363 -0.23 -1.29 9.30
C ALA A 363 -1.27 -1.61 8.21
N GLU A 364 -1.87 -2.81 8.26
CA GLU A 364 -2.96 -3.18 7.35
C GLU A 364 -4.27 -2.52 7.74
N GLU A 365 -5.08 -2.20 6.72
CA GLU A 365 -6.33 -1.43 6.84
C GLU A 365 -6.19 -0.28 7.84
N ALA A 366 -5.12 0.50 7.65
CA ALA A 366 -4.69 1.53 8.60
C ALA A 366 -5.81 2.53 8.94
N HIS A 367 -6.74 2.74 8.00
CA HIS A 367 -7.93 3.57 8.18
C HIS A 367 -8.79 3.20 9.39
N LEU A 368 -8.72 1.96 9.87
CA LEU A 368 -9.51 1.46 11.01
C LEU A 368 -9.00 1.92 12.37
N TYR A 369 -7.78 2.46 12.44
CA TYR A 369 -7.17 2.87 13.71
C TYR A 369 -6.31 4.13 13.64
N LEU A 370 -5.97 4.66 12.45
CA LEU A 370 -5.12 5.85 12.31
C LEU A 370 -5.64 7.11 13.01
N ARG A 371 -6.97 7.33 13.07
CA ARG A 371 -7.57 8.56 13.63
C ARG A 371 -7.60 8.61 15.15
N ASP A 372 -7.68 7.44 15.78
CA ASP A 372 -7.95 7.29 17.21
C ASP A 372 -6.70 6.89 18.02
N THR A 373 -5.53 6.83 17.38
CA THR A 373 -4.28 6.35 18.01
C THR A 373 -3.13 7.32 17.75
N TYR A 374 -2.03 7.18 18.50
CA TYR A 374 -0.92 8.15 18.59
C TYR A 374 0.00 8.26 17.35
N TRP A 375 -0.53 8.06 16.13
CA TRP A 375 0.29 8.02 14.91
C TRP A 375 0.91 9.36 14.52
N ASP A 376 0.26 10.49 14.75
CA ASP A 376 0.80 11.79 14.33
C ASP A 376 2.17 12.09 14.96
N ASP A 377 2.36 11.83 16.26
CA ASP A 377 3.67 12.01 16.92
C ASP A 377 4.69 11.01 16.38
N ILE A 378 4.27 9.77 16.15
CA ILE A 378 5.15 8.72 15.64
C ILE A 378 5.65 9.06 14.24
N VAL A 379 4.76 9.49 13.34
CA VAL A 379 5.11 9.82 11.95
C VAL A 379 6.07 11.02 11.92
N THR A 380 5.86 12.06 12.73
CA THR A 380 6.78 13.21 12.79
C THR A 380 8.18 12.87 13.31
N ARG A 381 8.31 11.79 14.09
CA ARG A 381 9.58 11.38 14.74
C ARG A 381 10.15 10.08 14.21
N MET A 382 9.50 9.44 13.23
CA MET A 382 9.79 8.09 12.76
C MET A 382 11.26 7.90 12.38
N ARG A 383 11.87 8.90 11.73
CA ARG A 383 13.28 8.86 11.30
C ARG A 383 14.25 8.84 12.47
N HIS A 384 13.96 9.59 13.52
CA HIS A 384 14.77 9.62 14.73
C HIS A 384 14.59 8.36 15.58
N LEU A 385 13.40 7.77 15.55
CA LEU A 385 13.09 6.51 16.23
C LEU A 385 13.69 5.30 15.51
N GLY A 386 13.99 5.39 14.22
CA GLY A 386 14.34 4.22 13.40
C GLY A 386 13.11 3.39 13.03
N LEU A 387 11.93 4.01 12.96
CA LEU A 387 10.69 3.36 12.55
C LEU A 387 10.40 3.69 11.08
N SER A 388 10.12 2.66 10.28
CA SER A 388 9.74 2.79 8.88
C SER A 388 8.30 2.31 8.69
N PRO A 389 7.30 3.19 8.85
CA PRO A 389 5.89 2.83 8.72
C PRO A 389 5.49 2.57 7.26
N ILE A 390 4.71 1.52 7.05
CA ILE A 390 4.10 1.17 5.77
C ILE A 390 2.60 1.03 5.98
N PHE A 391 1.83 2.02 5.53
CA PHE A 391 0.38 2.01 5.65
C PHE A 391 -0.25 1.35 4.43
N VAL A 392 -1.07 0.33 4.67
CA VAL A 392 -1.84 -0.34 3.62
C VAL A 392 -3.31 -0.04 3.87
N THR A 393 -3.99 0.55 2.89
CA THR A 393 -5.41 0.88 3.03
C THR A 393 -6.13 0.81 1.68
N ASN A 394 -7.43 0.57 1.70
CA ASN A 394 -8.31 0.78 0.55
C ASN A 394 -9.03 2.13 0.55
N GLN A 395 -8.93 2.89 1.65
CA GLN A 395 -9.56 4.19 1.88
C GLN A 395 -8.48 5.26 2.05
N PRO A 396 -7.91 5.78 0.94
CA PRO A 396 -6.89 6.81 1.02
C PRO A 396 -7.40 8.09 1.71
N ASP A 397 -8.63 8.52 1.47
CA ASP A 397 -9.27 9.69 2.09
C ASP A 397 -9.27 9.68 3.63
N SER A 398 -9.26 8.49 4.22
CA SER A 398 -9.28 8.34 5.68
C SER A 398 -7.97 8.73 6.36
N ILE A 399 -6.85 8.68 5.62
CA ILE A 399 -5.51 8.99 6.15
C ILE A 399 -5.40 10.52 6.36
N PRO A 400 -5.00 10.97 7.56
CA PRO A 400 -4.80 12.39 7.85
C PRO A 400 -3.85 13.09 6.87
N GLU A 401 -4.14 14.35 6.53
CA GLU A 401 -3.29 15.15 5.63
C GLU A 401 -1.87 15.34 6.20
N THR A 402 -1.75 15.42 7.53
CA THR A 402 -0.47 15.49 8.27
C THR A 402 0.44 14.31 7.98
N ILE A 403 -0.15 13.12 7.81
CA ILE A 403 0.56 11.88 7.47
C ILE A 403 0.88 11.85 5.98
N TYR A 404 -0.08 12.20 5.11
CA TYR A 404 0.15 12.24 3.66
C TYR A 404 1.29 13.16 3.25
N ARG A 405 1.40 14.34 3.85
CA ARG A 405 2.49 15.29 3.56
C ARG A 405 3.87 14.76 3.93
N GLN A 406 3.94 13.74 4.79
CA GLN A 406 5.17 13.08 5.19
C GLN A 406 5.44 11.79 4.41
N ALA A 407 4.53 11.36 3.53
CA ALA A 407 4.69 10.16 2.72
C ALA A 407 5.83 10.37 1.72
N ASP A 408 6.90 9.61 1.89
CA ASP A 408 8.04 9.63 0.97
C ASP A 408 7.76 8.79 -0.28
N ASN A 409 6.96 7.73 -0.12
CA ASN A 409 6.68 6.73 -1.12
C ASN A 409 5.17 6.47 -1.19
N ILE A 410 4.62 6.40 -2.39
CA ILE A 410 3.24 5.99 -2.62
C ILE A 410 3.23 4.87 -3.68
N ILE A 411 2.58 3.76 -3.35
CA ILE A 411 2.32 2.63 -4.24
C ILE A 411 0.82 2.60 -4.49
N LEU A 412 0.43 2.99 -5.70
CA LEU A 412 -0.96 3.18 -6.07
C LEU A 412 -1.40 2.08 -7.04
N PHE A 413 -2.34 1.25 -6.59
CA PHE A 413 -3.05 0.28 -7.44
C PHE A 413 -4.26 0.93 -8.11
N ASN A 414 -4.99 0.15 -8.93
CA ASN A 414 -6.21 0.63 -9.57
C ASN A 414 -7.14 1.33 -8.57
N PHE A 415 -7.47 2.57 -8.88
CA PHE A 415 -8.34 3.41 -8.06
C PHE A 415 -9.08 4.41 -8.95
N THR A 416 -10.35 4.69 -8.66
CA THR A 416 -11.21 5.50 -9.56
C THR A 416 -11.85 6.70 -8.89
N ASN A 417 -11.71 6.87 -7.57
CA ASN A 417 -12.24 8.06 -6.92
C ASN A 417 -11.34 9.26 -7.22
N GLU A 418 -11.86 10.24 -7.97
CA GLU A 418 -11.09 11.40 -8.40
C GLU A 418 -10.65 12.30 -7.24
N ALA A 419 -11.47 12.44 -6.19
CA ALA A 419 -11.15 13.29 -5.05
C ALA A 419 -9.90 12.78 -4.30
N ASP A 420 -9.80 11.47 -4.17
CA ASP A 420 -8.69 10.80 -3.50
C ASP A 420 -7.42 10.83 -4.37
N LEU A 421 -7.57 10.63 -5.68
CA LEU A 421 -6.46 10.76 -6.63
C LEU A 421 -5.93 12.18 -6.66
N GLU A 422 -6.81 13.19 -6.52
CA GLU A 422 -6.41 14.59 -6.39
C GLU A 422 -5.62 14.84 -5.10
N ALA A 423 -6.02 14.26 -3.97
CA ALA A 423 -5.28 14.37 -2.71
C ALA A 423 -3.89 13.71 -2.79
N ILE A 424 -3.81 12.53 -3.42
CA ILE A 424 -2.53 11.84 -3.69
C ILE A 424 -1.66 12.68 -4.63
N ALA A 425 -2.25 13.24 -5.69
CA ALA A 425 -1.51 14.08 -6.63
C ALA A 425 -0.92 15.32 -5.96
N LYS A 426 -1.70 16.03 -5.13
CA LYS A 426 -1.25 17.23 -4.39
C LYS A 426 -0.08 16.99 -3.45
N THR A 427 0.03 15.77 -2.92
CA THR A 427 1.07 15.38 -1.96
C THR A 427 2.28 14.74 -2.64
N SER A 428 2.08 14.21 -3.84
CA SER A 428 3.14 13.70 -4.70
C SER A 428 3.82 14.81 -5.52
N ARG A 429 5.00 14.52 -6.09
CA ARG A 429 5.68 15.40 -7.07
C ARG A 429 5.18 15.19 -8.50
N ILE A 430 4.08 14.46 -8.69
CA ILE A 430 3.52 14.12 -9.98
C ILE A 430 2.28 14.99 -10.24
N ASP A 431 2.06 15.33 -11.50
CA ASP A 431 0.87 16.03 -11.93
C ASP A 431 -0.41 15.19 -11.77
N SER A 432 -1.50 15.86 -11.36
CA SER A 432 -2.81 15.23 -11.11
C SER A 432 -3.36 14.48 -12.34
N GLU A 433 -3.16 15.02 -13.54
CA GLU A 433 -3.60 14.39 -14.79
C GLU A 433 -2.95 13.03 -15.01
N SER A 434 -1.63 12.93 -14.80
CA SER A 434 -0.92 11.65 -14.91
C SER A 434 -1.40 10.64 -13.88
N VAL A 435 -1.57 11.04 -12.62
CA VAL A 435 -2.04 10.13 -11.56
C VAL A 435 -3.45 9.62 -11.90
N LYS A 436 -4.37 10.50 -12.29
CA LYS A 436 -5.75 10.14 -12.63
C LYS A 436 -5.83 9.19 -13.82
N THR A 437 -5.17 9.54 -14.92
CA THR A 437 -5.28 8.77 -16.17
C THR A 437 -4.61 7.40 -16.05
N ILE A 438 -3.43 7.34 -15.40
CA ILE A 438 -2.71 6.08 -15.22
C ILE A 438 -3.42 5.21 -14.17
N ALA A 439 -3.66 5.71 -12.95
CA ALA A 439 -4.19 4.91 -11.86
C ALA A 439 -5.58 4.32 -12.14
N ALA A 440 -6.45 5.07 -12.85
CA ALA A 440 -7.78 4.58 -13.21
C ALA A 440 -7.75 3.44 -14.24
N SER A 441 -6.71 3.38 -15.07
CA SER A 441 -6.57 2.41 -16.17
C SER A 441 -5.67 1.20 -15.83
N LEU A 442 -5.05 1.17 -14.65
CA LEU A 442 -4.19 0.07 -14.24
C LEU A 442 -4.95 -1.26 -14.19
N PRO A 443 -4.48 -2.33 -14.87
CA PRO A 443 -5.03 -3.67 -14.71
C PRO A 443 -4.77 -4.24 -13.30
N PRO A 444 -5.46 -5.33 -12.91
CA PRO A 444 -5.14 -6.06 -11.68
C PRO A 444 -3.66 -6.44 -11.61
N ARG A 445 -3.06 -6.35 -10.42
CA ARG A 445 -1.63 -6.61 -10.16
C ARG A 445 -0.66 -5.66 -10.87
N TYR A 446 -1.13 -4.57 -11.46
CA TYR A 446 -0.26 -3.44 -11.82
C TYR A 446 -0.36 -2.36 -10.74
N CYS A 447 0.77 -1.71 -10.46
CA CYS A 447 0.82 -0.58 -9.56
C CYS A 447 1.66 0.55 -10.16
N LEU A 448 1.26 1.78 -9.83
CA LEU A 448 2.02 3.00 -10.07
C LEU A 448 2.86 3.30 -8.84
N LEU A 449 4.17 3.28 -9.00
CA LEU A 449 5.13 3.61 -7.98
C LEU A 449 5.49 5.10 -8.05
N ILE A 450 5.46 5.78 -6.91
CA ILE A 450 5.61 7.24 -6.79
C ILE A 450 6.53 7.58 -5.62
N GLY A 451 7.33 8.63 -5.79
CA GLY A 451 8.14 9.22 -4.72
C GLY A 451 9.58 8.73 -4.72
N TYR A 452 10.19 8.67 -3.53
CA TYR A 452 11.62 8.42 -3.36
C TYR A 452 12.06 7.07 -3.94
N LEU A 453 11.20 6.04 -3.86
CA LEU A 453 11.46 4.68 -4.34
C LEU A 453 11.83 4.60 -5.84
N VAL A 454 11.39 5.59 -6.63
CA VAL A 454 11.69 5.74 -8.08
C VAL A 454 12.27 7.12 -8.40
N ARG A 455 12.89 7.78 -7.41
CA ARG A 455 13.47 9.14 -7.54
C ARG A 455 12.56 10.15 -8.24
N ASP A 456 11.28 10.13 -7.87
CA ASP A 456 10.24 11.02 -8.39
C ASP A 456 9.92 10.84 -9.89
N ILE A 457 10.38 9.76 -10.53
CA ILE A 457 9.99 9.37 -11.89
C ILE A 457 8.94 8.25 -11.79
N PRO A 458 7.64 8.50 -12.00
CA PRO A 458 6.59 7.52 -11.75
C PRO A 458 6.69 6.28 -12.63
N ILE A 459 6.72 5.09 -12.05
CA ILE A 459 6.86 3.84 -12.81
C ILE A 459 5.62 2.98 -12.66
N VAL A 460 5.08 2.47 -13.77
CA VAL A 460 4.07 1.41 -13.75
C VAL A 460 4.78 0.06 -13.81
N VAL A 461 4.50 -0.81 -12.83
CA VAL A 461 5.11 -2.14 -12.72
C VAL A 461 4.02 -3.19 -12.60
N LYS A 462 4.18 -4.28 -13.36
CA LYS A 462 3.44 -5.52 -13.14
C LYS A 462 4.04 -6.24 -11.95
N VAL A 463 3.32 -6.33 -10.84
CA VAL A 463 3.81 -6.93 -9.60
C VAL A 463 4.12 -8.41 -9.81
N ARG A 464 5.29 -8.85 -9.33
CA ARG A 464 5.73 -10.24 -9.41
C ARG A 464 4.84 -11.14 -8.56
N GLU A 465 4.60 -12.37 -9.01
CA GLU A 465 3.97 -13.40 -8.17
C GLU A 465 4.91 -13.89 -7.06
N ILE A 466 4.34 -14.26 -5.92
CA ILE A 466 5.07 -14.82 -4.78
C ILE A 466 4.56 -16.21 -4.48
N ASP A 467 5.49 -17.12 -4.20
CA ASP A 467 5.19 -18.52 -3.85
C ASP A 467 5.09 -18.66 -2.32
N VAL A 468 4.05 -18.05 -1.75
CA VAL A 468 3.71 -18.15 -0.32
C VAL A 468 2.22 -18.48 -0.16
N GLU A 469 1.89 -19.25 0.86
CA GLU A 469 0.51 -19.60 1.17
C GLU A 469 -0.24 -18.36 1.69
N THR A 470 -1.05 -17.75 0.83
CA THR A 470 -1.88 -16.61 1.23
C THR A 470 -3.24 -17.07 1.76
N MET A 471 -3.54 -16.72 3.01
CA MET A 471 -4.92 -16.68 3.51
C MET A 471 -5.64 -15.47 2.89
N GLY A 472 -6.94 -15.57 2.65
CA GLY A 472 -7.73 -14.50 2.02
C GLY A 472 -8.71 -14.95 0.94
N LYS A 473 -8.96 -16.25 0.77
CA LYS A 473 -10.09 -16.70 -0.06
C LYS A 473 -11.38 -16.13 0.52
N THR A 474 -12.01 -15.22 -0.23
CA THR A 474 -13.37 -14.78 0.04
C THR A 474 -14.21 -16.02 0.23
N ARG A 475 -14.91 -16.15 1.36
CA ARG A 475 -15.83 -17.27 1.59
C ARG A 475 -17.00 -17.09 0.63
N LEU A 476 -16.92 -17.75 -0.52
CA LEU A 476 -17.97 -17.66 -1.54
C LEU A 476 -19.04 -18.70 -1.23
N PHE A 477 -20.31 -18.28 -1.25
CA PHE A 477 -21.46 -19.16 -1.09
C PHE A 477 -21.42 -20.36 -2.07
N PHE A 478 -20.95 -20.12 -3.29
CA PHE A 478 -20.87 -21.13 -4.35
C PHE A 478 -19.63 -22.03 -4.31
N GLU A 479 -18.62 -21.74 -3.47
CA GLU A 479 -17.56 -22.73 -3.19
C GLU A 479 -18.07 -23.86 -2.28
N LEU A 480 -19.13 -23.59 -1.49
CA LEU A 480 -19.80 -24.59 -0.65
C LEU A 480 -20.78 -25.46 -1.44
N SER A 481 -21.32 -25.00 -2.58
CA SER A 481 -22.28 -25.79 -3.38
C SER A 481 -21.65 -27.01 -4.06
N ASP A 482 -20.33 -27.02 -4.29
CA ASP A 482 -19.61 -28.20 -4.78
C ASP A 482 -19.31 -29.23 -3.67
N ARG A 483 -19.53 -28.87 -2.39
CA ARG A 483 -19.43 -29.76 -1.23
C ARG A 483 -20.72 -29.70 -0.40
N GLN A 484 -21.74 -30.40 -0.89
CA GLN A 484 -22.96 -30.78 -0.15
C GLN A 484 -23.84 -29.62 0.35
N LEU A 485 -24.67 -29.07 -0.54
CA LEU A 485 -25.99 -28.59 -0.13
C LEU A 485 -26.96 -29.77 -0.13
N HIS A 486 -27.03 -30.49 0.99
CA HIS A 486 -28.17 -31.37 1.28
C HIS A 486 -29.38 -30.48 1.60
N ILE A 487 -30.02 -29.95 0.56
CA ILE A 487 -31.37 -29.39 0.68
C ILE A 487 -32.27 -30.60 0.93
N PRO A 488 -32.92 -30.73 2.11
CA PRO A 488 -33.92 -31.76 2.30
C PRO A 488 -34.98 -31.52 1.23
N LYS A 489 -35.17 -32.49 0.32
CA LYS A 489 -36.32 -32.45 -0.57
C LYS A 489 -37.56 -32.45 0.32
N VAL A 490 -38.24 -31.31 0.40
CA VAL A 490 -39.60 -31.26 0.93
C VAL A 490 -40.43 -32.13 -0.01
N THR A 491 -40.76 -33.34 0.43
CA THR A 491 -41.73 -34.19 -0.25
C THR A 491 -43.07 -33.47 -0.25
N LYS A 492 -43.78 -33.52 -1.38
CA LYS A 492 -45.08 -32.87 -1.62
C LYS A 492 -46.21 -33.27 -0.66
N GLU A 493 -45.93 -34.05 0.37
CA GLU A 493 -46.90 -34.52 1.38
C GLU A 493 -47.07 -33.57 2.57
N GLN A 494 -46.31 -32.46 2.65
CA GLN A 494 -46.43 -31.47 3.73
C GLN A 494 -47.11 -30.14 3.33
N ILE A 495 -47.72 -30.07 2.14
CA ILE A 495 -48.49 -28.89 1.68
C ILE A 495 -49.91 -29.32 1.24
N ALA A 496 -50.51 -30.29 1.94
CA ALA A 496 -51.92 -30.66 1.77
C ALA A 496 -52.69 -30.41 3.06
#